data_AF-A0A1M3KHG0-F1
#
_entry.id   AF-A0A1M3KHG0-F1
#
_cell.length_a   1.000
_cell.length_b   1.000
_cell.length_c   1.000
_cell.angle_alpha   90.00
_cell.angle_beta   90.00
_cell.angle_gamma   90.00
#
_symmetry.space_group_name_H-M   'P 1'
#
loop_
_entity.id
_entity.type
_entity.pdbx_description
1 polymer ?
#
loop_
_entity_poly.entity_id
_entity_poly.type
_entity_poly.pdbx_seq_one_letter_code
_entity_poly.pdbx_strand_id
1 'polypeptide(L)'
;MKKQTKQAYRQKPWRIQTQWISLTLLVVVLAILSIAMNLTITTKSAHAGVQVRVLEAEREKLERSISGNLTLLAQILSASTMQERAKEMGYVPATQANIEYIYLSEYVGKEGQKISIPPARDNAVANSIKPIYTRSLWDWVFDNTFTMLDREGK
;
A
#
# COMPACT_ATOMS: atom_id res chain seq x y z
N MET A 1 -22.90 -76.73 6.24
CA MET A 1 -23.45 -76.26 4.93
C MET A 1 -23.58 -74.75 4.95
N LYS A 2 -22.79 -74.03 4.12
CA LYS A 2 -22.98 -72.59 3.85
C LYS A 2 -24.06 -72.42 2.78
N LYS A 3 -24.98 -71.47 2.95
CA LYS A 3 -25.65 -70.70 1.88
C LYS A 3 -26.46 -69.55 2.51
N GLN A 4 -25.86 -68.36 2.55
CA GLN A 4 -26.12 -67.24 1.64
C GLN A 4 -27.37 -66.44 2.03
N THR A 5 -27.18 -65.45 2.91
CA THR A 5 -28.10 -64.33 3.08
C THR A 5 -28.11 -63.53 1.79
N LYS A 6 -29.12 -63.76 0.93
CA LYS A 6 -29.34 -62.95 -0.26
C LYS A 6 -29.76 -61.55 0.15
N GLN A 7 -28.76 -60.70 0.18
CA GLN A 7 -28.80 -59.26 0.24
C GLN A 7 -29.76 -58.70 -0.82
N ALA A 8 -30.93 -58.26 -0.39
CA ALA A 8 -31.94 -57.63 -1.21
C ALA A 8 -32.05 -56.14 -0.84
N TYR A 9 -31.05 -55.35 -1.24
CA TYR A 9 -31.20 -53.89 -1.31
C TYR A 9 -30.45 -53.38 -2.53
N ARG A 10 -30.96 -53.75 -3.71
CA ARG A 10 -30.53 -53.17 -4.97
C ARG A 10 -31.17 -51.78 -5.04
N GLN A 11 -30.44 -50.76 -4.59
CA GLN A 11 -30.86 -49.36 -4.71
C GLN A 11 -31.24 -49.09 -6.18
N LYS A 12 -32.44 -48.52 -6.41
CA LYS A 12 -32.96 -48.24 -7.75
C LYS A 12 -31.96 -47.33 -8.50
N PRO A 13 -31.47 -47.72 -9.69
CA PRO A 13 -30.42 -47.00 -10.41
C PRO A 13 -30.76 -45.54 -10.74
N TRP A 14 -32.06 -45.22 -10.79
CA TRP A 14 -32.61 -43.86 -10.90
C TRP A 14 -32.04 -42.87 -9.88
N ARG A 15 -31.81 -43.27 -8.61
CA ARG A 15 -31.29 -42.35 -7.57
C ARG A 15 -29.84 -41.95 -7.82
N ILE A 16 -29.02 -42.89 -8.28
CA ILE A 16 -27.61 -42.66 -8.60
C ILE A 16 -27.51 -41.70 -9.80
N GLN A 17 -28.35 -41.89 -10.82
CA GLN A 17 -28.41 -40.98 -11.96
C GLN A 17 -28.80 -39.54 -11.56
N THR A 18 -29.79 -39.37 -10.69
CA THR A 18 -30.17 -38.04 -10.19
C THR A 18 -29.09 -37.41 -9.31
N GLN A 19 -28.32 -38.21 -8.55
CA GLN A 19 -27.20 -37.71 -7.74
C GLN A 19 -26.05 -37.19 -8.60
N TRP A 20 -25.69 -37.89 -9.68
CA TRP A 20 -24.64 -37.42 -10.61
C TRP A 20 -25.02 -36.12 -11.31
N ILE A 21 -26.29 -35.99 -11.73
CA ILE A 21 -26.81 -34.74 -12.31
C ILE A 21 -26.74 -33.60 -11.27
N SER A 22 -27.19 -33.85 -10.03
CA SER A 22 -27.12 -32.87 -8.95
C SER A 22 -25.68 -32.46 -8.61
N LEU A 23 -24.75 -33.42 -8.59
CA LEU A 23 -23.34 -33.18 -8.32
C LEU A 23 -22.72 -32.31 -9.43
N THR A 24 -23.01 -32.65 -10.69
CA THR A 24 -22.49 -31.91 -11.85
C THR A 24 -23.03 -30.49 -11.85
N LEU A 25 -24.33 -30.32 -11.59
CA LEU A 25 -24.96 -29.01 -11.47
C LEU A 25 -24.33 -28.17 -10.36
N LEU A 26 -24.08 -28.77 -9.19
CA LEU A 26 -23.45 -28.10 -8.05
C LEU A 26 -22.04 -27.58 -8.38
N VAL A 27 -21.23 -28.39 -9.08
CA VAL A 27 -19.89 -28.00 -9.53
C VAL A 27 -19.96 -26.82 -10.51
N VAL A 28 -20.91 -26.85 -11.46
CA VAL A 28 -21.09 -25.77 -12.43
C VAL A 28 -21.52 -24.47 -11.75
N VAL A 29 -22.44 -24.52 -10.78
CA VAL A 29 -22.84 -23.33 -10.02
C VAL A 29 -21.65 -22.74 -9.23
N LEU A 30 -20.84 -23.58 -8.59
CA LEU A 30 -19.62 -23.14 -7.89
C LEU A 30 -18.61 -22.49 -8.84
N ALA A 31 -18.44 -23.03 -10.05
CA ALA A 31 -17.56 -22.45 -11.07
C ALA A 31 -18.06 -21.07 -11.52
N ILE A 32 -19.36 -20.93 -11.78
CA ILE A 32 -19.97 -19.64 -12.18
C ILE A 32 -19.83 -18.60 -11.06
N LEU A 33 -20.09 -18.98 -9.81
CA LEU A 33 -19.90 -18.10 -8.65
C LEU A 33 -18.44 -17.66 -8.51
N SER A 34 -17.49 -18.58 -8.69
CA SER A 34 -16.06 -18.27 -8.65
C SER A 34 -15.67 -17.27 -9.73
N ILE A 35 -16.17 -17.44 -10.97
CA ILE A 35 -15.92 -16.53 -12.08
C ILE A 35 -16.52 -15.15 -11.80
N ALA A 36 -17.78 -15.08 -11.38
CA ALA A 36 -18.47 -13.83 -11.07
C ALA A 36 -17.77 -13.06 -9.94
N MET A 37 -17.35 -13.76 -8.88
CA MET A 37 -16.61 -13.18 -7.76
C MET A 37 -15.30 -12.56 -8.22
N ASN A 38 -14.50 -13.28 -9.01
CA ASN A 38 -13.21 -12.79 -9.53
C ASN A 38 -13.37 -11.52 -10.39
N LEU A 39 -14.46 -11.40 -11.15
CA LEU A 39 -14.76 -10.19 -11.93
C LEU A 39 -14.97 -8.96 -11.04
N THR A 40 -15.63 -9.13 -9.89
CA THR A 40 -15.89 -8.01 -8.95
C THR A 40 -14.66 -7.58 -8.16
N ILE A 41 -13.71 -8.48 -7.90
CA ILE A 41 -12.47 -8.18 -7.17
C ILE A 41 -11.48 -7.44 -8.09
N THR A 42 -11.36 -7.89 -9.34
CA THR A 42 -10.44 -7.32 -10.34
C THR A 42 -10.74 -5.84 -10.64
N THR A 43 -12.02 -5.46 -10.63
CA THR A 43 -12.43 -4.06 -10.89
C THR A 43 -12.12 -3.13 -9.71
N LYS A 44 -12.35 -3.59 -8.47
CA LYS A 44 -12.08 -2.80 -7.26
C LYS A 44 -10.59 -2.59 -7.01
N SER A 45 -9.75 -3.60 -7.27
CA SER A 45 -8.29 -3.48 -7.16
C SER A 45 -7.69 -2.59 -8.26
N ALA A 46 -8.23 -2.64 -9.48
CA ALA A 46 -7.79 -1.78 -10.58
C ALA A 46 -8.04 -0.29 -10.28
N HIS A 47 -9.20 0.07 -9.74
CA HIS A 47 -9.50 1.47 -9.40
C HIS A 47 -8.59 2.04 -8.30
N ALA A 48 -8.32 1.26 -7.23
CA ALA A 48 -7.41 1.68 -6.17
C ALA A 48 -5.97 1.84 -6.68
N GLY A 49 -5.51 0.90 -7.52
CA GLY A 49 -4.16 0.96 -8.11
C GLY A 49 -3.93 2.18 -9.03
N VAL A 50 -4.95 2.60 -9.78
CA VAL A 50 -4.87 3.82 -10.60
C VAL A 50 -4.73 5.07 -9.73
N GLN A 51 -5.51 5.17 -8.65
CA GLN A 51 -5.43 6.33 -7.75
C GLN A 51 -4.07 6.43 -7.06
N VAL A 52 -3.49 5.29 -6.64
CA VAL A 52 -2.13 5.25 -6.09
C VAL A 52 -1.11 5.78 -7.11
N ARG A 53 -1.16 5.33 -8.37
CA ARG A 53 -0.26 5.80 -9.42
C ARG A 53 -0.39 7.31 -9.70
N VAL A 54 -1.62 7.84 -9.66
CA VAL A 54 -1.86 9.28 -9.84
C VAL A 54 -1.23 10.07 -8.70
N LEU A 55 -1.43 9.63 -7.45
CA LEU A 55 -0.82 10.27 -6.27
C LEU A 55 0.71 10.16 -6.27
N GLU A 56 1.28 9.04 -6.72
CA GLU A 56 2.72 8.86 -6.87
C GLU A 56 3.30 9.82 -7.94
N ALA A 57 2.62 9.96 -9.08
CA ALA A 57 3.02 10.89 -10.13
C ALA A 57 2.94 12.36 -9.66
N GLU A 58 1.89 12.71 -8.91
CA GLU A 58 1.76 14.03 -8.31
C GLU A 58 2.86 14.31 -7.28
N ARG A 59 3.19 13.32 -6.46
CA ARG A 59 4.30 13.39 -5.49
C ARG A 59 5.64 13.62 -6.19
N GLU A 60 5.95 12.85 -7.24
CA GLU A 60 7.20 13.03 -8.00
C GLU A 60 7.29 14.41 -8.64
N LYS A 61 6.18 14.89 -9.21
CA LYS A 61 6.09 16.25 -9.77
C LYS A 61 6.43 17.30 -8.72
N LEU A 62 5.85 17.19 -7.52
CA LEU A 62 6.09 18.14 -6.44
C LEU A 62 7.54 18.10 -5.93
N GLU A 63 8.12 16.91 -5.77
CA GLU A 63 9.53 16.76 -5.35
C GLU A 63 10.50 17.37 -6.37
N ARG A 64 10.22 17.20 -7.67
CA ARG A 64 10.99 17.84 -8.74
C ARG A 64 10.87 19.37 -8.68
N SER A 65 9.67 19.90 -8.43
CA SER A 65 9.46 21.35 -8.26
C SER A 65 10.19 21.91 -7.04
N ILE A 66 10.13 21.23 -5.89
CA ILE A 66 10.86 21.64 -4.67
C ILE A 66 12.36 21.67 -4.95
N SER A 67 12.91 20.62 -5.57
CA SER A 67 14.33 20.54 -5.88
C SER A 67 14.77 21.65 -6.85
N GLY A 68 13.95 21.95 -7.86
CA GLY A 68 14.17 23.07 -8.77
C GLY A 68 14.21 24.42 -8.05
N ASN A 69 13.22 24.68 -7.19
CA ASN A 69 13.17 25.91 -6.39
C ASN A 69 14.36 26.04 -5.44
N LEU A 70 14.77 24.96 -4.78
CA LEU A 70 15.95 24.94 -3.93
C LEU A 70 17.23 25.25 -4.71
N THR A 71 17.33 24.76 -5.94
CA THR A 71 18.46 25.05 -6.84
C THR A 71 18.49 26.53 -7.20
N LEU A 72 17.34 27.13 -7.53
CA LEU A 72 17.24 28.56 -7.81
C LEU A 72 17.60 29.41 -6.58
N LEU A 73 17.10 29.03 -5.40
CA LEU A 73 17.46 29.70 -4.15
C LEU A 73 18.96 29.62 -3.89
N ALA A 74 19.58 28.45 -4.06
CA ALA A 74 21.01 28.27 -3.89
C ALA A 74 21.81 29.12 -4.88
N GLN A 75 21.36 29.22 -6.13
CA GLN A 75 22.00 30.06 -7.14
C GLN A 75 21.97 31.54 -6.74
N ILE A 76 20.80 32.05 -6.35
CA ILE A 76 20.63 33.46 -5.98
C ILE A 76 21.36 33.76 -4.66
N LEU A 77 21.25 32.89 -3.65
CA LEU A 77 21.89 33.05 -2.34
C LEU A 77 23.35 32.57 -2.31
N SER A 78 23.93 32.20 -3.46
CA SER A 78 25.33 31.81 -3.52
C SER A 78 26.23 32.99 -3.15
N ALA A 79 27.31 32.71 -2.43
CA ALA A 79 28.28 33.74 -2.04
C ALA A 79 28.82 34.49 -3.26
N SER A 80 29.04 33.80 -4.38
CA SER A 80 29.47 34.41 -5.65
C SER A 80 28.45 35.40 -6.19
N THR A 81 27.17 35.02 -6.30
CA THR A 81 26.12 35.91 -6.84
C THR A 81 25.79 37.05 -5.89
N MET A 82 25.92 36.84 -4.57
CA MET A 82 25.81 37.93 -3.60
C MET A 82 26.99 38.89 -3.68
N GLN A 83 28.22 38.38 -3.84
CA GLN A 83 29.41 39.21 -3.96
C GLN A 83 29.40 40.03 -5.26
N GLU A 84 28.95 39.45 -6.36
CA GLU A 84 28.78 40.17 -7.63
C GLU A 84 27.77 41.31 -7.49
N ARG A 85 26.57 41.03 -6.95
CA ARG A 85 25.57 42.08 -6.66
C ARG A 85 26.10 43.15 -5.70
N ALA A 86 26.88 42.77 -4.70
CA ALA A 86 27.50 43.73 -3.78
C ALA A 86 28.48 44.66 -4.53
N LYS A 87 29.29 44.12 -5.43
CA LYS A 87 30.20 44.92 -6.27
C LYS A 87 29.43 45.87 -7.20
N GLU A 88 28.34 45.41 -7.82
CA GLU A 88 27.47 46.25 -8.68
C GLU A 88 26.84 47.41 -7.90
N MET A 89 26.50 47.20 -6.63
CA MET A 89 26.01 48.25 -5.72
C MET A 89 27.11 49.17 -5.16
N GLY A 90 28.37 48.97 -5.55
CA GLY A 90 29.50 49.79 -5.11
C GLY A 90 30.10 49.38 -3.76
N TYR A 91 29.71 48.24 -3.20
CA TYR A 91 30.35 47.72 -1.99
C TYR A 91 31.75 47.18 -2.30
N VAL A 92 32.65 47.36 -1.35
CA VAL A 92 34.01 46.83 -1.38
C VAL A 92 34.21 45.77 -0.30
N PRO A 93 35.04 44.73 -0.52
CA PRO A 93 35.36 43.76 0.51
C PRO A 93 35.92 44.44 1.75
N ALA A 94 35.39 44.10 2.93
CA ALA A 94 35.90 44.61 4.19
C ALA A 94 37.30 44.05 4.46
N THR A 95 38.23 44.94 4.79
CA THR A 95 39.58 44.59 5.29
C THR A 95 39.57 44.63 6.82
N GLN A 96 40.61 44.09 7.47
CA GLN A 96 40.72 44.07 8.93
C GLN A 96 40.61 45.47 9.57
N ALA A 97 41.04 46.52 8.87
CA ALA A 97 40.92 47.90 9.32
C ALA A 97 39.48 48.43 9.34
N ASN A 98 38.57 47.78 8.61
CA ASN A 98 37.17 48.20 8.45
C ASN A 98 36.20 47.39 9.34
N ILE A 99 36.72 46.49 10.18
CA ILE A 99 35.92 45.61 11.04
C ILE A 99 36.01 46.12 12.48
N GLU A 100 34.89 46.59 13.01
CA GLU A 100 34.76 46.98 14.42
C GLU A 100 34.04 45.87 15.20
N TYR A 101 34.66 45.42 16.29
CA TYR A 101 34.11 44.37 17.14
C TYR A 101 33.40 44.99 18.34
N ILE A 102 32.11 44.71 18.47
CA ILE A 102 31.30 45.13 19.61
C ILE A 102 31.16 43.95 20.57
N TYR A 103 31.60 44.14 21.82
CA TYR A 103 31.39 43.14 22.88
C TYR A 103 29.99 43.30 23.47
N LEU A 104 29.17 42.26 23.36
CA LEU A 104 27.83 42.22 23.93
C LEU A 104 27.87 41.33 25.18
N SER A 105 27.81 41.97 26.36
CA SER A 105 27.94 41.31 27.67
C SER A 105 26.83 40.29 27.97
N GLU A 106 25.67 40.42 27.34
CA GLU A 106 24.53 39.51 27.52
C GLU A 106 24.24 38.64 26.28
N TYR A 107 25.22 38.50 25.37
CA TYR A 107 25.03 37.65 24.21
C TYR A 107 25.07 36.17 24.58
N VAL A 108 23.89 35.56 24.66
CA VAL A 108 23.69 34.13 24.98
C VAL A 108 24.20 33.17 23.91
N GLY A 109 24.81 33.68 22.83
CA GLY A 109 25.21 32.91 21.66
C GLY A 109 24.04 32.64 20.73
N LYS A 110 24.33 32.22 19.49
CA LYS A 110 23.30 31.52 18.70
C LYS A 110 23.10 30.16 19.38
N GLU A 111 21.94 29.95 20.00
CA GLU A 111 21.49 28.59 20.29
C GLU A 111 21.59 27.82 18.98
N GLY A 112 22.44 26.79 18.95
CA GLY A 112 22.61 25.97 17.76
C GLY A 112 21.22 25.55 17.30
N GLN A 113 20.82 25.97 16.10
CA GLN A 113 19.51 25.61 15.57
C GLN A 113 19.38 24.12 15.76
N LYS A 114 18.39 23.68 16.55
CA LYS A 114 18.09 22.28 16.72
C LYS A 114 17.65 21.78 15.36
N ILE A 115 18.61 21.25 14.59
CA ILE A 115 18.37 20.60 13.31
C ILE A 115 17.43 19.45 13.65
N SER A 116 16.14 19.71 13.50
CA SER A 116 15.14 18.70 13.67
C SER A 116 15.27 17.85 12.42
N ILE A 117 15.93 16.70 12.55
CA ILE A 117 15.86 15.66 11.54
C ILE A 117 14.36 15.44 11.33
N PRO A 118 13.81 15.68 10.13
CA PRO A 118 12.42 15.36 9.86
C PRO A 118 12.23 13.92 10.31
N PRO A 119 11.21 13.59 11.13
CA PRO A 119 11.00 12.21 11.52
C PRO A 119 11.05 11.39 10.25
N ALA A 120 11.94 10.38 10.22
CA ALA A 120 11.96 9.43 9.12
C ALA A 120 10.51 9.05 8.91
N ARG A 121 9.96 9.33 7.71
CA ARG A 121 8.57 8.98 7.43
C ARG A 121 8.45 7.54 7.86
N ASP A 122 7.63 7.29 8.87
CA ASP A 122 7.35 5.96 9.31
C ASP A 122 6.72 5.30 8.09
N ASN A 123 7.53 4.57 7.33
CA ASN A 123 7.10 3.71 6.26
C ASN A 123 6.32 2.51 6.85
N ALA A 124 5.99 2.55 8.15
CA ALA A 124 4.72 2.06 8.66
C ALA A 124 3.57 2.86 8.01
N VAL A 125 3.47 2.73 6.68
CA VAL A 125 2.21 2.39 6.06
C VAL A 125 1.74 1.18 6.86
N ALA A 126 1.01 1.43 7.94
CA ALA A 126 -0.05 0.55 8.37
C ALA A 126 -0.99 0.53 7.16
N ASN A 127 -0.58 -0.23 6.15
CA ASN A 127 -1.38 -0.60 5.02
C ASN A 127 -2.37 -1.54 5.68
N SER A 128 -3.35 -0.95 6.36
CA SER A 128 -4.49 -1.64 6.94
C SER A 128 -5.39 -2.01 5.78
N ILE A 129 -4.82 -2.78 4.87
CA ILE A 129 -5.56 -3.60 3.95
C ILE A 129 -6.44 -4.43 4.88
N LYS A 130 -7.73 -4.07 4.93
CA LYS A 130 -8.71 -4.75 5.78
C LYS A 130 -8.56 -6.26 5.55
N PRO A 131 -8.61 -7.11 6.58
CA PRO A 131 -8.38 -8.56 6.42
C PRO A 131 -9.23 -9.23 5.35
N ILE A 132 -10.38 -8.64 5.01
CA ILE A 132 -11.23 -9.07 3.90
C ILE A 132 -10.54 -9.05 2.52
N TYR A 133 -9.49 -8.24 2.35
CA TYR A 133 -8.72 -8.15 1.12
C TYR A 133 -7.45 -9.03 1.13
N THR A 134 -7.12 -9.68 2.26
CA THR A 134 -5.96 -10.60 2.38
C THR A 134 -6.36 -12.05 2.66
N ARG A 135 -7.61 -12.32 3.08
CA ARG A 135 -8.12 -13.68 3.27
C ARG A 135 -8.35 -14.38 1.94
N SER A 136 -8.03 -15.67 1.90
CA SER A 136 -8.28 -16.53 0.74
C SER A 136 -9.74 -16.95 0.71
N LEU A 137 -10.32 -17.09 -0.49
CA LEU A 137 -11.64 -17.69 -0.66
C LEU A 137 -11.68 -19.14 -0.16
N TRP A 138 -10.53 -19.83 -0.19
CA TRP A 138 -10.39 -21.17 0.36
C TRP A 138 -10.63 -21.21 1.87
N ASP A 139 -10.22 -20.17 2.61
CA ASP A 139 -10.42 -20.10 4.07
C ASP A 139 -11.92 -20.15 4.42
N TRP A 140 -12.76 -19.44 3.67
CA TRP A 140 -14.20 -19.44 3.87
C TRP A 140 -14.88 -20.76 3.44
N VAL A 141 -14.39 -21.39 2.37
CA VAL A 141 -14.92 -22.68 1.89
C VAL A 141 -14.65 -23.78 2.91
N PHE A 142 -13.45 -23.84 3.49
CA PHE A 142 -13.13 -24.84 4.50
C PHE A 142 -13.94 -24.62 5.78
N ASP A 143 -14.09 -23.38 6.25
CA ASP A 143 -14.89 -23.08 7.45
C ASP A 143 -16.34 -23.58 7.36
N ASN A 144 -16.98 -23.52 6.18
CA ASN A 144 -18.36 -23.96 6.02
C ASN A 144 -18.52 -25.44 5.63
N THR A 145 -17.60 -26.01 4.84
CA THR A 145 -17.76 -27.38 4.32
C THR A 145 -17.59 -28.46 5.38
N PHE A 146 -16.71 -28.25 6.37
CA PHE A 146 -16.55 -29.20 7.48
C PHE A 146 -17.79 -29.28 8.39
N THR A 147 -18.59 -28.21 8.47
CA THR A 147 -19.82 -28.19 9.30
C THR A 147 -20.94 -29.05 8.72
N MET A 148 -20.93 -29.31 7.40
CA MET A 148 -21.93 -30.15 6.75
C MET A 148 -21.54 -31.64 6.75
N LEU A 149 -20.25 -31.96 6.70
CA LEU A 149 -19.76 -33.35 6.76
C LEU A 149 -19.87 -33.96 8.15
N ASP A 150 -19.79 -33.14 9.21
CA ASP A 150 -19.98 -33.61 10.59
C ASP A 150 -21.45 -33.94 10.92
N ARG A 151 -22.40 -33.48 10.08
CA ARG A 151 -23.83 -33.67 10.28
C ARG A 151 -24.39 -34.96 9.67
N GLU A 152 -23.65 -35.64 8.80
CA GLU A 152 -24.00 -36.97 8.25
C GLU A 152 -23.25 -38.14 8.94
N GLY A 153 -22.50 -37.85 10.01
CA GLY A 153 -21.78 -38.82 10.84
C GLY A 153 -22.56 -39.38 12.04
N LYS A 154 -23.89 -39.50 11.95
CA LYS A 154 -24.74 -40.30 12.85
C LYS A 154 -25.83 -41.03 12.08
#